data_AF-B6EIQ0-F1
#
_entry.id   AF-B6EIQ0-F1
#
_cell.length_a   1.000
_cell.length_b   1.000
_cell.length_c   1.000
_cell.angle_alpha   90.00
_cell.angle_beta   90.00
_cell.angle_gamma   90.00
#
_symmetry.space_group_name_H-M   'P 1'
#
loop_
_entity.id
_entity.type
_entity.pdbx_description
1 polymer ?
#
loop_
_entity_poly.entity_id
_entity_poly.type
_entity_poly.pdbx_seq_one_letter_code
_entity_poly.pdbx_strand_id
1 'polypeptide(L)'
;MKKALSILSKLSLAIGIFIMPFIFSWFTLKKGTEKKYKILAFGWLILYISLFTIGLMNPKTIETPQPKAEVSLNNCSYSLNVFSDINNLMDQIIKFRDEKASYKEIAEWRVAVFNPEFNNLSNKHHLAANIVMSPKHELARSVYTDYLLRMPLFLNDVYSAARTGDYSNIKMQSDIMKTVIPKIRKSCVKEETTVSKPIEENKVTSTQTKSINASQELHIVKKSNSGICHDNFSSFYNRTKNYTPYNTIQDCLNSGGRLPKK
;
A
#
# COMPACT_ATOMS: atom_id res chain seq x y z
N MET A 1 59.40 24.35 -5.43
CA MET A 1 58.89 24.13 -6.81
C MET A 1 57.38 24.35 -6.82
N LYS A 2 56.90 25.48 -7.34
CA LYS A 2 55.45 25.77 -7.46
C LYS A 2 54.92 25.02 -8.67
N LYS A 3 54.25 23.88 -8.46
CA LYS A 3 53.61 23.12 -9.55
C LYS A 3 52.41 23.95 -10.03
N ALA A 4 52.51 24.51 -11.23
CA ALA A 4 51.41 25.23 -11.86
C ALA A 4 50.23 24.28 -12.01
N LEU A 5 49.17 24.55 -11.24
CA LEU A 5 47.94 23.77 -11.21
C LEU A 5 47.31 23.83 -12.62
N SER A 6 47.29 22.69 -13.33
CA SER A 6 46.95 22.63 -14.75
C SER A 6 45.54 23.15 -15.00
N ILE A 7 45.30 23.74 -16.18
CA ILE A 7 43.99 24.30 -16.57
C ILE A 7 42.85 23.29 -16.35
N LEU A 8 43.12 22.00 -16.56
CA LEU A 8 42.19 20.89 -16.34
C LEU A 8 41.69 20.79 -14.88
N SER A 9 42.57 21.03 -13.91
CA SER A 9 42.20 20.99 -12.49
C SER A 9 41.38 22.22 -12.06
N LYS A 10 41.56 23.38 -12.70
CA LYS A 10 40.70 24.56 -12.48
C LYS A 10 39.30 24.34 -13.05
N LEU A 11 39.19 23.65 -14.18
CA LEU A 11 37.90 23.30 -14.80
C LEU A 11 37.14 22.24 -13.99
N SER A 12 37.84 21.20 -13.53
CA SER A 12 37.27 20.18 -12.64
C SER A 12 36.78 20.78 -11.32
N LEU A 13 37.51 21.75 -10.77
CA LEU A 13 37.10 22.52 -9.60
C LEU A 13 35.80 23.30 -9.87
N ALA A 14 35.69 23.99 -11.01
CA ALA A 14 34.52 24.78 -11.36
C ALA A 14 33.26 23.92 -11.55
N ILE A 15 33.38 22.77 -12.21
CA ILE A 15 32.26 21.83 -12.42
C ILE A 15 31.77 21.24 -11.09
N GLY A 16 32.69 20.91 -10.18
CA GLY A 16 32.34 20.38 -8.87
C GLY A 16 31.59 21.39 -7.97
N ILE A 17 31.93 22.68 -8.05
CA ILE A 17 31.21 23.76 -7.33
C ILE A 17 29.73 23.83 -7.77
N PHE A 18 29.46 23.60 -9.06
CA PHE A 18 28.10 23.65 -9.60
C PHE A 18 27.24 22.45 -9.18
N ILE A 19 27.82 21.24 -9.17
CA ILE A 19 27.06 19.99 -8.97
C ILE A 19 26.81 19.66 -7.49
N MET A 20 27.70 20.05 -6.57
CA MET A 20 27.65 19.65 -5.14
C MET A 20 28.16 20.76 -4.20
N PRO A 21 27.40 21.86 -3.98
CA PRO A 21 27.87 23.06 -3.27
C PRO A 21 28.32 22.80 -1.83
N PHE A 22 27.69 21.86 -1.13
CA PHE A 22 28.02 21.52 0.26
C PHE A 22 29.38 20.80 0.39
N ILE A 23 29.66 19.83 -0.49
CA ILE A 23 30.92 19.07 -0.49
C ILE A 23 32.10 19.99 -0.87
N PHE A 24 31.86 20.93 -1.79
CA PHE A 24 32.90 21.82 -2.29
C PHE A 24 33.21 23.01 -1.37
N SER A 25 32.23 23.49 -0.59
CA SER A 25 32.50 24.48 0.47
C SER A 25 33.51 23.95 1.49
N TRP A 26 33.45 22.65 1.81
CA TRP A 26 34.45 21.99 2.65
C TRP A 26 35.82 21.85 1.94
N PHE A 27 35.84 21.47 0.66
CA PHE A 27 37.09 21.29 -0.09
C PHE A 27 37.86 22.59 -0.33
N THR A 28 37.15 23.72 -0.53
CA THR A 28 37.76 25.04 -0.76
C THR A 28 38.42 25.64 0.48
N LEU A 29 38.15 25.10 1.68
CA LEU A 29 38.81 25.52 2.93
C LEU A 29 40.22 24.93 3.11
N LYS A 30 40.64 23.96 2.29
CA LYS A 30 42.01 23.41 2.34
C LYS A 30 43.06 24.51 2.10
N LYS A 31 44.18 24.46 2.84
CA LYS A 31 45.31 25.38 2.66
C LYS A 31 45.85 25.28 1.22
N GLY A 32 45.97 26.42 0.54
CA GLY A 32 46.50 26.51 -0.84
C GLY A 32 45.49 26.97 -1.90
N THR A 33 44.21 27.13 -1.56
CA THR A 33 43.18 27.66 -2.46
C THR A 33 43.21 29.19 -2.51
N GLU A 34 43.16 29.76 -3.72
CA GLU A 34 43.15 31.23 -3.89
C GLU A 34 41.86 31.84 -3.34
N LYS A 35 41.95 33.06 -2.77
CA LYS A 35 40.81 33.78 -2.16
C LYS A 35 39.62 33.94 -3.12
N LYS A 36 39.87 34.06 -4.42
CA LYS A 36 38.84 34.24 -5.46
C LYS A 36 37.87 33.05 -5.52
N TYR A 37 38.36 31.82 -5.44
CA TYR A 37 37.52 30.61 -5.50
C TYR A 37 36.70 30.40 -4.22
N LYS A 38 37.21 30.86 -3.08
CA LYS A 38 36.45 30.82 -1.81
C LYS A 38 35.22 31.72 -1.88
N ILE A 39 35.40 32.97 -2.33
CA ILE A 39 34.31 33.93 -2.48
C ILE A 39 33.25 33.40 -3.45
N LEU A 40 33.68 32.83 -4.58
CA LEU A 40 32.77 32.24 -5.58
C LEU A 40 31.97 31.05 -5.00
N ALA A 41 32.63 30.15 -4.26
CA ALA A 41 31.97 28.98 -3.67
C ALA A 41 30.95 29.36 -2.57
N PHE A 42 31.31 30.30 -1.68
CA PHE A 42 30.38 30.80 -0.64
C PHE A 42 29.22 31.60 -1.24
N GLY A 43 29.46 32.38 -2.29
CA GLY A 43 28.40 33.08 -3.02
C GLY A 43 27.39 32.12 -3.65
N TRP A 44 27.87 31.04 -4.28
CA TRP A 44 27.00 30.01 -4.86
C TRP A 44 26.22 29.22 -3.80
N LEU A 45 26.83 28.93 -2.64
CA LEU A 45 26.16 28.27 -1.51
C LEU A 45 25.00 29.12 -0.96
N ILE A 46 25.22 30.43 -0.77
CA ILE A 46 24.19 31.35 -0.27
C ILE A 46 23.05 31.46 -1.28
N LEU A 47 23.36 31.56 -2.58
CA LEU A 47 22.35 31.57 -3.64
C LEU A 47 21.56 30.26 -3.69
N TYR A 48 22.21 29.11 -3.53
CA TYR A 48 21.53 27.81 -3.45
C TYR A 48 20.59 27.74 -2.25
N ILE A 49 21.04 28.17 -1.06
CA ILE A 49 20.20 28.22 0.15
C ILE A 49 19.03 29.18 -0.05
N SER A 50 19.27 30.36 -0.64
CA SER A 50 18.22 31.34 -0.92
C SER A 50 17.18 30.82 -1.93
N LEU A 51 17.60 30.12 -2.99
CA LEU A 51 16.67 29.50 -3.94
C LEU A 51 15.90 28.34 -3.29
N PHE A 52 16.55 27.56 -2.43
CA PHE A 52 15.93 26.45 -1.72
C PHE A 52 14.90 26.94 -0.68
N THR A 53 15.17 28.04 0.02
CA THR A 53 14.20 28.63 0.98
C THR A 53 13.00 29.25 0.27
N ILE A 54 13.18 29.90 -0.88
CA ILE A 54 12.07 30.44 -1.68
C ILE A 54 11.22 29.30 -2.27
N GLY A 55 11.84 28.17 -2.67
CA GLY A 55 11.14 26.99 -3.18
C GLY A 55 10.28 26.23 -2.14
N LEU A 56 10.49 26.48 -0.84
CA LEU A 56 9.68 25.91 0.25
C LEU A 56 8.52 26.81 0.67
N MET A 57 8.43 28.04 0.14
CA MET A 57 7.31 28.97 0.35
C MET A 57 6.39 29.01 -0.88
N ASN A 58 6.05 27.85 -1.42
CA ASN A 58 4.71 27.68 -1.96
C ASN A 58 4.00 26.77 -0.97
N PRO A 59 3.36 27.31 0.09
CA PRO A 59 2.21 26.61 0.63
C PRO A 59 1.22 26.58 -0.52
N LYS A 60 1.29 25.54 -1.35
CA LYS A 60 0.10 25.08 -2.04
C LYS A 60 -0.86 24.94 -0.87
N THR A 61 -1.85 25.83 -0.80
CA THR A 61 -2.98 25.67 0.08
C THR A 61 -3.52 24.30 -0.30
N ILE A 62 -3.06 23.29 0.44
CA ILE A 62 -3.82 22.09 0.64
C ILE A 62 -5.01 22.68 1.33
N GLU A 63 -6.07 22.93 0.55
CA GLU A 63 -7.41 22.93 1.09
C GLU A 63 -7.47 21.62 1.85
N THR A 64 -7.21 21.70 3.16
CA THR A 64 -7.64 20.69 4.09
C THR A 64 -9.11 20.51 3.74
N PRO A 65 -9.53 19.31 3.30
CA PRO A 65 -10.93 19.06 3.09
C PRO A 65 -11.61 19.47 4.38
N GLN A 66 -12.36 20.58 4.33
CA GLN A 66 -13.20 21.02 5.43
C GLN A 66 -14.03 19.80 5.85
N PRO A 67 -14.21 19.59 7.16
CA PRO A 67 -14.73 18.35 7.69
C PRO A 67 -16.11 18.10 7.10
N LYS A 68 -16.18 17.22 6.08
CA LYS A 68 -17.44 16.58 5.72
C LYS A 68 -17.91 15.93 7.01
N ALA A 69 -19.08 16.37 7.47
CA ALA A 69 -19.70 15.96 8.72
C ALA A 69 -19.36 14.50 9.03
N GLU A 70 -18.77 14.27 10.21
CA GLU A 70 -18.37 12.97 10.72
C GLU A 70 -19.54 11.99 10.56
N VAL A 71 -19.45 11.13 9.55
CA VAL A 71 -20.42 10.03 9.39
C VAL A 71 -20.25 9.17 10.63
N SER A 72 -21.26 9.17 11.50
CA SER A 72 -21.25 8.39 12.74
C SER A 72 -21.14 6.91 12.39
N LEU A 73 -19.94 6.35 12.48
CA LEU A 73 -19.68 4.96 12.12
C LEU A 73 -20.22 4.05 13.22
N ASN A 74 -21.25 3.26 12.93
CA ASN A 74 -21.70 2.21 13.82
C ASN A 74 -20.77 0.99 13.70
N ASN A 75 -20.07 0.66 14.80
CA ASN A 75 -19.09 -0.44 14.83
C ASN A 75 -19.67 -1.78 14.36
N CYS A 76 -20.88 -2.13 14.81
CA CYS A 76 -21.48 -3.42 14.52
C CYS A 76 -22.01 -3.52 13.10
N SER A 77 -22.72 -2.50 12.63
CA SER A 77 -23.20 -2.44 11.24
C SER A 77 -22.02 -2.50 10.26
N TYR A 78 -20.98 -1.69 10.49
CA TYR A 78 -19.76 -1.74 9.68
C TYR A 78 -19.13 -3.14 9.70
N SER A 79 -18.94 -3.72 10.89
CA SER A 79 -18.30 -5.03 11.04
C SER A 79 -19.06 -6.15 10.34
N LEU A 80 -20.39 -6.19 10.49
CA LEU A 80 -21.24 -7.18 9.85
C LEU A 80 -21.26 -7.01 8.33
N ASN A 81 -21.27 -5.78 7.83
CA ASN A 81 -21.22 -5.50 6.39
C ASN A 81 -19.88 -5.97 5.78
N VAL A 82 -18.75 -5.70 6.43
CA VAL A 82 -17.44 -6.20 5.96
C VAL A 82 -17.44 -7.72 5.90
N PHE A 83 -17.88 -8.39 6.97
CA PHE A 83 -17.92 -9.85 7.01
C PHE A 83 -18.83 -10.44 5.93
N SER A 84 -20.03 -9.87 5.75
CA SER A 84 -20.98 -10.31 4.73
C SER A 84 -20.46 -10.09 3.32
N ASP A 85 -19.79 -8.98 3.05
CA ASP A 85 -19.35 -8.65 1.69
C ASP A 85 -18.14 -9.48 1.26
N ILE A 86 -17.27 -9.91 2.20
CA ILE A 86 -16.03 -10.63 1.86
C ILE A 86 -16.13 -12.15 2.05
N ASN A 87 -17.27 -12.67 2.54
CA ASN A 87 -17.44 -14.09 2.86
C ASN A 87 -17.08 -15.00 1.70
N ASN A 88 -17.54 -14.70 0.49
CA ASN A 88 -17.32 -15.52 -0.71
C ASN A 88 -15.84 -15.63 -1.06
N LEU A 89 -15.07 -14.54 -0.93
CA LEU A 89 -13.63 -14.56 -1.16
C LEU A 89 -12.92 -15.36 -0.08
N MET A 90 -13.30 -15.18 1.19
CA MET A 90 -12.73 -15.90 2.32
C MET A 90 -13.00 -17.41 2.25
N ASP A 91 -14.22 -17.81 1.92
CA ASP A 91 -14.64 -19.21 1.78
C ASP A 91 -13.87 -19.88 0.66
N GLN A 92 -13.64 -19.19 -0.45
CA GLN A 92 -12.83 -19.73 -1.55
C GLN A 92 -11.35 -19.92 -1.14
N ILE A 93 -10.77 -18.99 -0.36
CA ILE A 93 -9.40 -19.16 0.16
C ILE A 93 -9.33 -20.36 1.13
N ILE A 94 -10.34 -20.50 1.99
CA ILE A 94 -10.48 -21.63 2.93
C ILE A 94 -10.59 -22.95 2.15
N LYS A 95 -11.41 -22.98 1.10
CA LYS A 95 -11.56 -24.14 0.23
C LYS A 95 -10.23 -24.53 -0.41
N PHE A 96 -9.48 -23.57 -0.96
CA PHE A 96 -8.16 -23.84 -1.52
C PHE A 96 -7.17 -24.44 -0.51
N ARG A 97 -7.22 -23.97 0.75
CA ARG A 97 -6.41 -24.53 1.84
C ARG A 97 -6.82 -25.97 2.15
N ASP A 98 -8.10 -26.21 2.36
CA ASP A 98 -8.62 -27.49 2.87
C ASP A 98 -8.57 -28.59 1.81
N GLU A 99 -8.87 -28.24 0.56
CA GLU A 99 -8.81 -29.16 -0.58
C GLU A 99 -7.40 -29.24 -1.21
N LYS A 100 -6.43 -28.49 -0.68
CA LYS A 100 -5.05 -28.41 -1.18
C LYS A 100 -5.00 -28.14 -2.69
N ALA A 101 -5.73 -27.13 -3.11
CA ALA A 101 -5.85 -26.73 -4.51
C ALA A 101 -4.48 -26.48 -5.16
N SER A 102 -4.41 -26.68 -6.48
CA SER A 102 -3.15 -26.56 -7.18
C SER A 102 -2.66 -25.11 -7.20
N TYR A 103 -1.34 -24.91 -7.21
CA TYR A 103 -0.73 -23.58 -7.37
C TYR A 103 -1.29 -22.82 -8.59
N LYS A 104 -1.53 -23.53 -9.70
CA LYS A 104 -2.06 -22.94 -10.94
C LYS A 104 -3.49 -22.41 -10.75
N GLU A 105 -4.35 -23.21 -10.14
CA GLU A 105 -5.74 -22.85 -9.87
C GLU A 105 -5.85 -21.61 -8.98
N ILE A 106 -5.06 -21.55 -7.90
CA ILE A 106 -5.03 -20.40 -7.00
C ILE A 106 -4.49 -19.15 -7.74
N ALA A 107 -3.48 -19.31 -8.60
CA ALA A 107 -2.93 -18.19 -9.38
C ALA A 107 -3.97 -17.60 -10.35
N GLU A 108 -4.69 -18.45 -11.07
CA GLU A 108 -5.72 -18.06 -12.03
C GLU A 108 -6.87 -17.35 -11.33
N TRP A 109 -7.41 -17.93 -10.25
CA TRP A 109 -8.47 -17.30 -9.47
C TRP A 109 -8.04 -15.98 -8.83
N ARG A 110 -6.81 -15.90 -8.31
CA ARG A 110 -6.30 -14.69 -7.67
C ARG A 110 -6.32 -13.49 -8.64
N VAL A 111 -5.89 -13.71 -9.88
CA VAL A 111 -5.81 -12.66 -10.90
C VAL A 111 -7.20 -12.33 -11.44
N ALA A 112 -8.01 -13.35 -11.76
CA ALA A 112 -9.28 -13.17 -12.42
C ALA A 112 -10.39 -12.67 -11.48
N VAL A 113 -10.35 -13.04 -10.19
CA VAL A 113 -11.44 -12.82 -9.24
C VAL A 113 -10.95 -12.06 -8.01
N PHE A 114 -9.98 -12.59 -7.27
CA PHE A 114 -9.64 -12.03 -5.96
C PHE A 114 -9.16 -10.58 -6.02
N ASN A 115 -8.17 -10.29 -6.86
CA ASN A 115 -7.56 -8.96 -6.94
C ASN A 115 -8.59 -7.85 -7.28
N PRO A 116 -9.41 -7.95 -8.35
CA PRO A 116 -10.39 -6.92 -8.66
C PRO A 116 -11.49 -6.80 -7.58
N GLU A 117 -12.04 -7.92 -7.12
CA GLU A 117 -13.09 -7.92 -6.10
C GLU A 117 -12.59 -7.37 -4.76
N PHE A 118 -11.41 -7.79 -4.31
CA PHE A 118 -10.81 -7.30 -3.08
C PHE A 118 -10.52 -5.79 -3.16
N ASN A 119 -10.03 -5.29 -4.30
CA ASN A 119 -9.81 -3.85 -4.47
C ASN A 119 -11.12 -3.07 -4.34
N ASN A 120 -12.21 -3.56 -4.93
CA ASN A 120 -13.52 -2.93 -4.81
C ASN A 120 -14.00 -2.93 -3.35
N LEU A 121 -13.87 -4.07 -2.66
CA LEU A 121 -14.29 -4.25 -1.27
C LEU A 121 -13.45 -3.42 -0.29
N SER A 122 -12.13 -3.42 -0.45
CA SER A 122 -11.20 -2.63 0.36
C SER A 122 -11.47 -1.13 0.22
N ASN A 123 -11.82 -0.67 -0.98
CA ASN A 123 -12.20 0.72 -1.22
C ASN A 123 -13.58 1.06 -0.64
N LYS A 124 -14.57 0.17 -0.82
CA LYS A 124 -15.91 0.28 -0.24
C LYS A 124 -15.87 0.43 1.28
N HIS A 125 -14.99 -0.33 1.93
CA HIS A 125 -14.84 -0.38 3.39
C HIS A 125 -13.65 0.41 3.93
N HIS A 126 -13.11 1.35 3.15
CA HIS A 126 -11.97 2.14 3.61
C HIS A 126 -12.32 2.94 4.87
N LEU A 127 -11.54 2.76 5.94
CA LEU A 127 -11.64 3.56 7.15
C LEU A 127 -10.67 4.73 7.11
N ALA A 128 -11.20 5.94 7.32
CA ALA A 128 -10.39 7.15 7.46
C ALA A 128 -9.47 7.07 8.69
N ALA A 129 -8.30 7.69 8.61
CA ALA A 129 -7.27 7.59 9.64
C ALA A 129 -7.75 7.99 11.04
N ASN A 130 -8.57 9.05 11.14
CA ASN A 130 -9.17 9.50 12.40
C ASN A 130 -10.10 8.46 13.04
N ILE A 131 -10.81 7.69 12.22
CA ILE A 131 -11.67 6.59 12.69
C ILE A 131 -10.83 5.41 13.16
N VAL A 132 -9.80 5.03 12.40
CA VAL A 132 -8.89 3.94 12.76
C VAL A 132 -8.20 4.25 14.10
N MET A 133 -7.75 5.48 14.33
CA MET A 133 -7.05 5.85 15.57
C MET A 133 -7.98 6.04 16.79
N SER A 134 -9.31 6.12 16.58
CA SER A 134 -10.26 6.38 17.65
C SER A 134 -10.49 5.15 18.53
N PRO A 135 -10.36 5.26 19.86
CA PRO A 135 -10.73 4.18 20.78
C PRO A 135 -12.20 3.78 20.67
N LYS A 136 -13.07 4.71 20.24
CA LYS A 136 -14.51 4.46 20.06
C LYS A 136 -14.81 3.44 18.97
N HIS A 137 -13.89 3.24 18.02
CA HIS A 137 -14.08 2.37 16.86
C HIS A 137 -13.19 1.12 16.91
N GLU A 138 -12.88 0.62 18.10
CA GLU A 138 -11.99 -0.54 18.28
C GLU A 138 -12.44 -1.77 17.49
N LEU A 139 -13.73 -2.12 17.53
CA LEU A 139 -14.25 -3.27 16.79
C LEU A 139 -14.11 -3.07 15.28
N ALA A 140 -14.56 -1.93 14.75
CA ALA A 140 -14.45 -1.62 13.32
C ALA A 140 -12.99 -1.61 12.85
N ARG A 141 -12.07 -1.05 13.65
CA ARG A 141 -10.63 -1.13 13.39
C ARG A 141 -10.16 -2.58 13.33
N SER A 142 -10.48 -3.40 14.33
CA SER A 142 -10.01 -4.80 14.35
C SER A 142 -10.54 -5.60 13.16
N VAL A 143 -11.80 -5.38 12.76
CA VAL A 143 -12.35 -6.00 11.54
C VAL A 143 -11.63 -5.50 10.29
N TYR A 144 -11.37 -4.21 10.18
CA TYR A 144 -10.64 -3.65 9.04
C TYR A 144 -9.20 -4.18 8.96
N THR A 145 -8.43 -4.10 10.05
CA THR A 145 -6.99 -4.43 10.04
C THR A 145 -6.71 -5.92 10.13
N ASP A 146 -7.47 -6.65 10.96
CA ASP A 146 -7.14 -8.02 11.31
C ASP A 146 -7.93 -9.04 10.47
N TYR A 147 -8.98 -8.60 9.77
CA TYR A 147 -9.78 -9.45 8.89
C TYR A 147 -9.67 -8.99 7.43
N LEU A 148 -10.21 -7.81 7.07
CA LEU A 148 -10.24 -7.34 5.69
C LEU A 148 -8.84 -7.19 5.09
N LEU A 149 -7.97 -6.38 5.70
CA LEU A 149 -6.62 -6.14 5.18
C LEU A 149 -5.67 -7.33 5.34
N ARG A 150 -6.03 -8.33 6.16
CA ARG A 150 -5.24 -9.56 6.36
C ARG A 150 -5.56 -10.63 5.33
N MET A 151 -6.72 -10.58 4.69
CA MET A 151 -7.15 -11.57 3.70
C MET A 151 -6.14 -11.78 2.55
N PRO A 152 -5.49 -10.74 1.97
CA PRO A 152 -4.45 -10.94 0.96
C PRO A 152 -3.21 -11.67 1.47
N LEU A 153 -2.84 -11.46 2.74
CA LEU A 153 -1.72 -12.18 3.38
C LEU A 153 -2.07 -13.65 3.56
N PHE A 154 -3.30 -13.93 4.01
CA PHE A 154 -3.79 -15.29 4.16
C PHE A 154 -3.84 -16.03 2.81
N LEU A 155 -4.36 -15.40 1.76
CA LEU A 155 -4.29 -15.96 0.40
C LEU A 155 -2.85 -16.19 -0.04
N ASN A 156 -1.92 -15.28 0.26
CA ASN A 156 -0.53 -15.43 -0.11
C ASN A 156 0.13 -16.63 0.60
N ASP A 157 -0.22 -16.91 1.86
CA ASP A 157 0.28 -18.07 2.58
C ASP A 157 -0.30 -19.38 2.02
N VAL A 158 -1.59 -19.42 1.68
CA VAL A 158 -2.22 -20.57 1.01
C VAL A 158 -1.58 -20.82 -0.36
N TYR A 159 -1.36 -19.76 -1.14
CA TYR A 159 -0.68 -19.81 -2.42
C TYR A 159 0.76 -20.31 -2.31
N SER A 160 1.50 -19.85 -1.29
CA SER A 160 2.87 -20.31 -1.01
C SER A 160 2.89 -21.78 -0.65
N ALA A 161 1.99 -22.23 0.23
CA ALA A 161 1.88 -23.63 0.65
C ALA A 161 1.53 -24.56 -0.52
N ALA A 162 0.65 -24.14 -1.44
CA ALA A 162 0.37 -24.90 -2.66
C ALA A 162 1.61 -25.02 -3.57
N ARG A 163 2.56 -24.10 -3.47
CA ARG A 163 3.83 -24.11 -4.22
C ARG A 163 4.91 -24.98 -3.55
N THR A 164 4.99 -24.94 -2.23
CA THR A 164 6.12 -25.51 -1.45
C THR A 164 5.76 -26.81 -0.74
N GLY A 165 4.47 -27.07 -0.49
CA GLY A 165 3.99 -28.13 0.39
C GLY A 165 4.07 -27.79 1.88
N ASP A 166 4.55 -26.60 2.27
CA ASP A 166 4.68 -26.18 3.66
C ASP A 166 3.49 -25.32 4.12
N TYR A 167 2.70 -25.86 5.04
CA TYR A 167 1.47 -25.24 5.57
C TYR A 167 1.66 -24.59 6.96
N SER A 168 2.89 -24.55 7.49
CA SER A 168 3.18 -24.06 8.84
C SER A 168 2.75 -22.60 9.08
N ASN A 169 2.98 -21.73 8.09
CA ASN A 169 2.71 -20.29 8.18
C ASN A 169 1.22 -19.94 8.08
N ILE A 170 0.39 -20.80 7.47
CA ILE A 170 -1.05 -20.58 7.28
C ILE A 170 -1.77 -20.48 8.63
N LYS A 171 -1.34 -21.27 9.62
CA LYS A 171 -1.95 -21.31 10.94
C LYS A 171 -1.85 -19.95 11.64
N MET A 172 -0.73 -19.25 11.50
CA MET A 172 -0.52 -17.94 12.13
C MET A 172 -1.54 -16.90 11.63
N GLN A 173 -1.71 -16.75 10.32
CA GLN A 173 -2.67 -15.77 9.79
C GLN A 173 -4.11 -16.18 10.10
N SER A 174 -4.43 -17.47 9.95
CA SER A 174 -5.74 -17.98 10.31
C SER A 174 -6.09 -17.74 11.77
N ASP A 175 -5.14 -17.92 12.70
CA ASP A 175 -5.37 -17.75 14.13
C ASP A 175 -5.66 -16.28 14.47
N ILE A 176 -4.94 -15.33 13.84
CA ILE A 176 -5.21 -13.90 14.01
C ILE A 176 -6.60 -13.52 13.48
N MET A 177 -6.95 -13.95 12.26
CA MET A 177 -8.26 -13.65 11.65
C MET A 177 -9.42 -14.24 12.47
N LYS A 178 -9.24 -15.44 13.03
CA LYS A 178 -10.25 -16.10 13.88
C LYS A 178 -10.57 -15.32 15.16
N THR A 179 -9.67 -14.46 15.64
CA THR A 179 -9.93 -13.63 16.84
C THR A 179 -11.03 -12.60 16.63
N VAL A 180 -11.36 -12.26 15.38
CA VAL A 180 -12.33 -11.19 15.07
C VAL A 180 -13.78 -11.66 15.28
N ILE A 181 -14.10 -12.91 14.92
CA ILE A 181 -15.44 -13.49 15.08
C ILE A 181 -15.96 -13.40 16.53
N PRO A 182 -15.23 -13.84 17.58
CA PRO A 182 -15.71 -13.72 18.95
C PRO A 182 -15.85 -12.26 19.40
N LYS A 183 -15.02 -11.34 18.89
CA LYS A 183 -15.18 -9.89 19.17
C LYS A 183 -16.49 -9.35 18.61
N ILE A 184 -16.82 -9.71 17.36
CA ILE A 184 -18.10 -9.33 16.74
C ILE A 184 -19.25 -9.94 17.53
N ARG A 185 -19.21 -11.25 17.81
CA ARG A 185 -20.26 -11.92 18.59
C ARG A 185 -20.48 -11.19 19.91
N LYS A 186 -19.44 -11.01 20.71
CA LYS A 186 -19.52 -10.32 22.02
C LYS A 186 -20.04 -8.89 21.92
N SER A 187 -19.65 -8.14 20.88
CA SER A 187 -19.93 -6.71 20.78
C SER A 187 -21.26 -6.39 20.08
N CYS A 188 -21.73 -7.30 19.23
CA CYS A 188 -22.86 -7.04 18.31
C CYS A 188 -24.02 -8.01 18.50
N VAL A 189 -23.73 -9.23 18.95
CA VAL A 189 -24.75 -10.19 19.36
C VAL A 189 -24.82 -10.08 20.88
N LYS A 190 -25.83 -9.36 21.37
CA LYS A 190 -26.16 -9.46 22.80
C LYS A 190 -26.41 -10.94 23.06
N GLU A 191 -25.70 -11.54 24.02
CA GLU A 191 -26.02 -12.89 24.47
C GLU A 191 -27.51 -12.90 24.81
N GLU A 192 -28.29 -13.65 24.04
CA GLU A 192 -29.68 -13.96 24.33
C GLU A 192 -29.70 -14.78 25.62
N THR A 193 -29.63 -14.09 26.76
CA THR A 193 -30.21 -14.60 27.98
C THR A 193 -31.71 -14.46 27.82
N THR A 194 -32.37 -15.61 27.72
CA THR A 194 -33.82 -15.85 27.74
C THR A 194 -34.57 -15.54 26.43
N VAL A 195 -34.89 -16.58 25.66
CA VAL A 195 -36.25 -17.17 25.57
C VAL A 195 -36.25 -18.22 24.45
N SER A 196 -36.57 -19.44 24.84
CA SER A 196 -36.95 -20.53 23.95
C SER A 196 -38.22 -20.22 23.15
N LYS A 197 -38.14 -20.34 21.82
CA LYS A 197 -39.02 -21.14 20.92
C LYS A 197 -39.26 -20.41 19.56
N PRO A 198 -39.28 -21.12 18.41
CA PRO A 198 -39.03 -20.56 17.08
C PRO A 198 -40.31 -20.33 16.27
N ILE A 199 -40.38 -19.29 15.43
CA ILE A 199 -41.27 -19.21 14.24
C ILE A 199 -40.65 -18.33 13.12
N GLU A 200 -40.56 -18.96 11.93
CA GLU A 200 -40.64 -18.51 10.51
C GLU A 200 -39.78 -17.40 9.89
N GLU A 201 -38.89 -17.85 8.98
CA GLU A 201 -38.94 -17.63 7.52
C GLU A 201 -39.80 -16.45 7.01
N ASN A 202 -39.17 -15.42 6.42
CA ASN A 202 -39.42 -14.99 5.03
C ASN A 202 -38.69 -13.71 4.58
N LYS A 203 -38.22 -13.80 3.33
CA LYS A 203 -38.24 -12.77 2.26
C LYS A 203 -37.08 -11.76 2.12
N VAL A 204 -36.14 -12.17 1.29
CA VAL A 204 -35.32 -11.38 0.37
C VAL A 204 -36.14 -10.29 -0.33
N THR A 205 -35.64 -9.05 -0.38
CA THR A 205 -35.92 -8.14 -1.50
C THR A 205 -34.70 -7.28 -1.78
N SER A 206 -34.18 -7.47 -2.98
CA SER A 206 -33.11 -6.73 -3.64
C SER A 206 -33.57 -5.32 -3.99
N THR A 207 -32.68 -4.33 -3.87
CA THR A 207 -32.66 -3.21 -4.80
C THR A 207 -31.24 -2.68 -4.94
N GLN A 208 -30.66 -2.92 -6.12
CA GLN A 208 -29.45 -2.27 -6.61
C GLN A 208 -29.73 -0.78 -6.80
N THR A 209 -28.81 0.10 -6.43
CA THR A 209 -28.72 1.43 -7.07
C THR A 209 -27.28 1.75 -7.41
N LYS A 210 -27.07 1.89 -8.71
CA LYS A 210 -25.90 2.31 -9.47
C LYS A 210 -25.68 3.82 -9.31
N SER A 211 -24.47 4.26 -8.97
CA SER A 211 -23.99 5.63 -9.28
C SER A 211 -22.47 5.72 -9.17
N ILE A 212 -21.90 6.53 -10.06
CA ILE A 212 -20.54 6.55 -10.57
C ILE A 212 -19.85 7.85 -10.09
N ASN A 213 -18.59 7.80 -9.62
CA ASN A 213 -17.45 8.63 -10.10
C ASN A 213 -16.28 8.75 -9.10
N ALA A 214 -15.15 8.19 -9.55
CA ALA A 214 -13.82 8.79 -9.66
C ALA A 214 -13.23 9.63 -8.51
N SER A 215 -12.36 8.97 -7.72
CA SER A 215 -10.98 9.41 -7.49
C SER A 215 -10.19 8.25 -6.87
N GLN A 216 -9.95 7.19 -7.66
CA GLN A 216 -9.06 6.11 -7.25
C GLN A 216 -7.63 6.49 -7.63
N GLU A 217 -6.74 6.52 -6.65
CA GLU A 217 -5.29 6.45 -6.88
C GLU A 217 -5.05 5.21 -7.74
N LEU A 218 -4.62 5.39 -8.99
CA LEU A 218 -4.43 4.27 -9.92
C LEU A 218 -3.45 3.28 -9.28
N HIS A 219 -3.93 2.06 -9.00
CA HIS A 219 -3.11 0.95 -8.53
C HIS A 219 -2.19 0.50 -9.67
N ILE A 220 -1.09 1.22 -9.86
CA ILE A 220 -0.12 1.00 -10.93
C ILE A 220 0.58 -0.34 -10.72
N VAL A 221 0.49 -1.24 -11.70
CA VAL A 221 1.33 -2.44 -11.77
C VAL A 221 2.71 -2.07 -12.32
N LYS A 222 3.76 -2.58 -11.67
CA LYS A 222 5.15 -2.31 -12.04
C LYS A 222 5.75 -3.48 -12.81
N LYS A 223 6.14 -3.27 -14.07
CA LYS A 223 6.99 -4.23 -14.79
C LYS A 223 8.46 -3.90 -14.55
N SER A 224 9.19 -4.79 -13.91
CA SER A 224 10.64 -4.63 -13.71
C SER A 224 11.41 -4.70 -15.04
N ASN A 225 12.65 -4.22 -15.06
CA ASN A 225 13.54 -4.35 -16.23
C ASN A 225 13.82 -5.82 -16.62
N SER A 226 13.64 -6.77 -15.70
CA SER A 226 13.74 -8.22 -15.98
C SER A 226 12.45 -8.83 -16.55
N GLY A 227 11.47 -7.98 -16.89
CA GLY A 227 10.19 -8.34 -17.48
C GLY A 227 9.17 -8.87 -16.49
N ILE A 228 9.38 -8.70 -15.18
CA ILE A 228 8.49 -9.27 -14.15
C ILE A 228 7.41 -8.26 -13.74
N CYS A 229 6.16 -8.67 -13.79
CA CYS A 229 5.02 -7.85 -13.37
C CYS A 229 4.79 -7.98 -11.85
N HIS A 230 4.72 -6.83 -11.15
CA HIS A 230 4.45 -6.72 -9.72
C HIS A 230 3.21 -5.87 -9.48
N ASP A 231 2.18 -6.44 -8.85
CA ASP A 231 1.07 -5.68 -8.27
C ASP A 231 1.44 -5.15 -6.87
N ASN A 232 0.64 -4.24 -6.32
CA ASN A 232 0.82 -3.64 -4.99
C ASN A 232 0.81 -4.65 -3.83
N PHE A 233 0.30 -5.86 -4.07
CA PHE A 233 0.25 -6.95 -3.09
C PHE A 233 1.49 -7.86 -3.15
N SER A 234 2.37 -7.68 -4.13
CA SER A 234 3.64 -8.40 -4.23
C SER A 234 4.65 -7.88 -3.21
N SER A 235 5.34 -8.78 -2.50
CA SER A 235 6.43 -8.43 -1.57
C SER A 235 7.58 -7.65 -2.21
N PHE A 236 7.70 -7.71 -3.54
CA PHE A 236 8.72 -7.00 -4.31
C PHE A 236 8.25 -5.66 -4.89
N TYR A 237 6.97 -5.31 -4.77
CA TYR A 237 6.41 -4.09 -5.35
C TYR A 237 7.11 -2.80 -4.91
N ASN A 238 7.41 -2.69 -3.61
CA ASN A 238 8.10 -1.53 -3.04
C ASN A 238 9.61 -1.55 -3.31
N ARG A 239 10.16 -2.72 -3.64
CA ARG A 239 11.58 -2.95 -3.94
C ARG A 239 11.91 -2.64 -5.39
N THR A 240 10.95 -2.81 -6.30
CA THR A 240 11.10 -2.47 -7.72
C THR A 240 11.04 -0.96 -7.91
N LYS A 241 12.21 -0.31 -7.96
CA LYS A 241 12.37 1.14 -8.15
C LYS A 241 12.38 1.57 -9.62
N ASN A 242 12.95 0.72 -10.49
CA ASN A 242 12.98 0.94 -11.94
C ASN A 242 11.92 0.04 -12.58
N TYR A 243 10.90 0.64 -13.20
CA TYR A 243 9.79 -0.10 -13.76
C TYR A 243 9.08 0.66 -14.89
N THR A 244 8.37 -0.10 -15.72
CA THR A 244 7.33 0.43 -16.62
C THR A 244 5.96 0.29 -15.95
N PRO A 245 5.18 1.36 -15.80
CA PRO A 245 3.85 1.32 -15.18
C PRO A 245 2.79 0.76 -16.11
N TYR A 246 1.84 0.00 -15.57
CA TYR A 246 0.65 -0.51 -16.24
C TYR A 246 -0.58 -0.30 -15.34
N ASN A 247 -1.76 -0.17 -15.93
CA ASN A 247 -3.00 0.01 -15.17
C ASN A 247 -3.47 -1.29 -14.53
N THR A 248 -3.17 -2.43 -15.17
CA THR A 248 -3.53 -3.76 -14.68
C THR A 248 -2.38 -4.75 -14.85
N ILE A 249 -2.45 -5.86 -14.10
CA ILE A 249 -1.48 -6.95 -14.25
C ILE A 249 -1.59 -7.57 -15.64
N GLN A 250 -2.80 -7.61 -16.21
CA GLN A 250 -3.06 -8.18 -17.52
C GLN A 250 -2.42 -7.35 -18.63
N ASP A 251 -2.48 -6.02 -18.56
CA ASP A 251 -1.80 -5.15 -19.52
C ASP A 251 -0.28 -5.37 -19.49
N CYS A 252 0.27 -5.54 -18.28
CA CYS A 252 1.68 -5.88 -18.11
C CYS A 252 2.03 -7.24 -18.75
N LEU A 253 1.19 -8.26 -18.60
CA LEU A 253 1.41 -9.57 -19.22
C LEU A 253 1.30 -9.50 -20.75
N ASN A 254 0.29 -8.80 -21.27
CA ASN A 254 0.07 -8.58 -22.70
C ASN A 254 1.24 -7.82 -23.36
N SER A 255 1.95 -6.98 -22.61
CA SER A 255 3.19 -6.32 -23.05
C SER A 255 4.42 -7.25 -23.14
N GLY A 256 4.25 -8.57 -23.01
CA GLY A 256 5.34 -9.54 -22.92
C GLY A 256 5.98 -9.60 -21.52
N GLY A 257 5.27 -9.17 -20.49
CA GLY A 257 5.67 -9.37 -19.10
C GLY A 257 5.37 -10.79 -18.60
N ARG A 258 5.96 -11.16 -17.47
CA ARG A 258 5.75 -12.47 -16.84
C ARG A 258 5.58 -12.32 -15.33
N LEU A 259 4.89 -13.28 -14.72
CA LEU A 259 4.81 -13.35 -13.27
C LEU A 259 6.17 -13.78 -12.66
N PRO A 260 6.43 -13.44 -11.38
CA PRO A 260 7.61 -13.91 -10.66
C PRO A 260 7.72 -15.44 -10.76
N LYS A 261 8.91 -15.93 -11.14
CA LYS A 261 9.18 -17.37 -11.10
C LYS A 261 9.44 -17.76 -9.63
N LYS A 262 9.01 -18.99 -9.31
CA LYS A 262 9.28 -19.77 -8.10
C LYS A 262 10.44 -19.26 -7.26
#